data_AF-A0AAQ4DXG0-F1
#
_entry.id   AF-A0AAQ4DXG0-F1
#
_cell.length_a   1.000
_cell.length_b   1.000
_cell.length_c   1.000
_cell.angle_alpha   90.00
_cell.angle_beta   90.00
_cell.angle_gamma   90.00
#
_symmetry.space_group_name_H-M   'P 1'
#
loop_
_entity.id
_entity.type
_entity.pdbx_description
1 polymer ?
#
loop_
_entity_poly.entity_id
_entity_poly.type
_entity_poly.pdbx_seq_one_letter_code
_entity_poly.pdbx_strand_id
1 'polypeptide(L)'
;MSIVWNWLPPRITTLRPEVIYSTNKHGTSLTNLFLRTDTREPTMLAILTTRGDRFGAYCSTRWQERRRAPYFGTGETFLFTFAPEPRRFEWVGVNSALDVPHSSKLFLSANQHMIQIGAG
;
A
#
# COMPACT_ATOMS: atom_id res chain seq x y z
N MET A 1 -11.02 16.30 -6.41
CA MET A 1 -9.73 15.61 -6.64
C MET A 1 -8.80 15.96 -5.50
N SER A 2 -8.27 15.07 -4.68
CA SER A 2 -8.62 13.69 -4.31
C SER A 2 -8.13 13.58 -2.86
N ILE A 3 -9.01 13.28 -1.89
CA ILE A 3 -8.70 13.33 -0.45
C ILE A 3 -7.39 12.59 -0.10
N VAL A 4 -7.10 11.49 -0.78
CA VAL A 4 -5.86 10.71 -0.61
C VAL A 4 -4.59 11.47 -1.03
N TRP A 5 -4.64 12.40 -1.98
CA TRP A 5 -3.46 13.19 -2.38
C TRP A 5 -2.94 14.06 -1.24
N ASN A 6 -3.85 14.56 -0.38
CA ASN A 6 -3.49 15.32 0.81
C ASN A 6 -2.89 14.44 1.91
N TRP A 7 -2.98 13.11 1.79
CA TRP A 7 -2.40 12.16 2.73
C TRP A 7 -1.03 11.65 2.29
N LEU A 8 -0.62 11.91 1.05
CA LEU A 8 0.69 11.48 0.57
C LEU A 8 1.79 12.31 1.23
N PRO A 9 2.99 11.73 1.41
CA PRO A 9 4.15 12.51 1.83
C PRO A 9 4.38 13.70 0.87
N PRO A 10 4.76 14.90 1.35
CA PRO A 10 4.88 16.10 0.51
C PRO A 10 5.79 15.93 -0.71
N ARG A 11 6.82 15.09 -0.61
CA ARG A 11 7.72 14.78 -1.73
C ARG A 11 7.08 13.99 -2.88
N ILE A 12 5.95 13.34 -2.62
CA ILE A 12 5.22 12.50 -3.59
C ILE A 12 4.13 13.30 -4.30
N THR A 13 3.61 14.36 -3.68
CA THR A 13 2.51 15.17 -4.25
C THR A 13 2.92 15.96 -5.50
N THR A 14 4.22 16.12 -5.75
CA THR A 14 4.79 16.72 -6.95
C THR A 14 4.94 15.73 -8.11
N LEU A 15 4.83 14.43 -7.85
CA LEU A 15 4.95 13.39 -8.86
C LEU A 15 3.64 13.24 -9.64
N ARG A 16 3.76 12.78 -10.90
CA ARG A 16 2.60 12.45 -11.72
C ARG A 16 2.20 10.99 -11.48
N PRO A 17 0.98 10.71 -10.98
CA PRO A 17 0.55 9.33 -10.78
C PRO A 17 0.31 8.64 -12.13
N GLU A 18 0.72 7.38 -12.23
CA GLU A 18 0.54 6.53 -13.39
C GLU A 18 -0.11 5.20 -12.98
N VAL A 19 -1.04 4.69 -13.81
CA VAL A 19 -1.64 3.36 -13.61
C VAL A 19 -0.71 2.31 -14.21
N ILE A 20 0.10 1.68 -13.36
CA ILE A 20 1.07 0.64 -13.75
C ILE A 20 0.46 -0.78 -13.81
N TYR A 21 -0.68 -1.00 -13.14
CA TYR A 21 -1.43 -2.25 -13.15
C TYR A 21 -2.93 -2.01 -12.94
N SER A 22 -3.76 -2.88 -13.49
CA SER A 22 -5.22 -2.86 -13.34
C SER A 22 -5.75 -4.23 -13.76
N THR A 23 -6.64 -4.82 -12.96
CA THR A 23 -7.24 -6.11 -13.25
C THR A 23 -8.05 -6.12 -14.54
N ASN A 24 -8.61 -4.97 -14.93
CA ASN A 24 -9.38 -4.79 -16.17
C ASN A 24 -8.51 -4.80 -17.43
N LYS A 25 -7.20 -4.53 -17.31
CA LYS A 25 -6.28 -4.43 -18.46
C LYS A 25 -5.20 -5.50 -18.48
N HIS A 26 -4.76 -5.97 -17.32
CA HIS A 26 -3.55 -6.77 -17.16
C HIS A 26 -3.82 -8.17 -16.57
N GLY A 27 -5.10 -8.54 -16.42
CA GLY A 27 -5.53 -9.79 -15.80
C GLY A 27 -5.51 -9.75 -14.28
N THR A 28 -5.87 -10.86 -13.64
CA THR A 28 -6.10 -10.96 -12.19
C THR A 28 -5.05 -11.78 -11.44
N SER A 29 -3.93 -12.13 -12.09
CA SER A 29 -2.86 -12.92 -11.48
C SER A 29 -1.87 -12.05 -10.69
N LEU A 30 -1.53 -12.50 -9.48
CA LEU A 30 -0.46 -11.91 -8.66
C LEU A 30 0.90 -11.95 -9.37
N THR A 31 1.16 -12.98 -10.19
CA THR A 31 2.40 -13.06 -10.99
C THR A 31 2.52 -11.86 -11.93
N ASN A 32 1.44 -11.50 -12.64
CA ASN A 32 1.43 -10.35 -13.54
C ASN A 32 1.51 -9.01 -12.79
N LEU A 33 0.88 -8.93 -11.61
CA LEU A 33 0.99 -7.78 -10.74
C LEU A 33 2.47 -7.54 -10.40
N PHE A 34 3.13 -8.52 -9.78
CA PHE A 34 4.53 -8.38 -9.36
C PHE A 34 5.48 -8.15 -10.54
N LEU A 35 5.27 -8.81 -11.68
CA LEU A 35 6.07 -8.59 -12.87
C LEU A 35 6.10 -7.10 -13.29
N ARG A 36 4.99 -6.37 -13.11
CA ARG A 36 4.85 -4.96 -13.49
C ARG A 36 5.21 -3.99 -12.38
N THR A 37 5.07 -4.38 -11.10
CA THR A 37 5.20 -3.47 -9.96
C THR A 37 6.47 -3.67 -9.13
N ASP A 38 7.23 -4.74 -9.32
CA ASP A 38 8.38 -5.12 -8.47
C ASP A 38 9.41 -4.00 -8.29
N THR A 39 9.66 -3.21 -9.35
CA THR A 39 10.67 -2.14 -9.35
C THR A 39 10.12 -0.74 -9.08
N ARG A 40 8.82 -0.62 -8.80
CA ARG A 40 8.12 0.67 -8.63
C ARG A 40 8.00 1.02 -7.15
N GLU A 41 8.25 2.28 -6.82
CA GLU A 41 8.20 2.81 -5.46
C GLU A 41 8.09 4.34 -5.45
N PRO A 42 7.26 4.93 -4.56
CA PRO A 42 6.20 4.23 -3.82
C PRO A 42 5.08 3.76 -4.76
N THR A 43 4.18 2.91 -4.26
CA THR A 43 2.98 2.51 -5.02
C THR A 43 1.71 2.75 -4.23
N MET A 44 0.60 2.97 -4.93
CA MET A 44 -0.72 3.07 -4.32
C MET A 44 -1.59 1.93 -4.85
N LEU A 45 -2.07 1.09 -3.94
CA LEU A 45 -3.02 0.04 -4.24
C LEU A 45 -4.43 0.58 -4.01
N ALA A 46 -5.30 0.48 -5.02
CA ALA A 46 -6.70 0.87 -4.92
C ALA A 46 -7.59 -0.33 -5.26
N ILE A 47 -8.56 -0.61 -4.40
CA ILE A 47 -9.47 -1.74 -4.48
C ILE A 47 -10.90 -1.19 -4.58
N LEU A 48 -11.62 -1.66 -5.59
CA LEU A 48 -13.06 -1.50 -5.73
C LEU A 48 -13.70 -2.88 -5.54
N THR A 49 -14.54 -3.03 -4.54
CA THR A 49 -15.26 -4.29 -4.31
C THR A 49 -16.52 -4.37 -5.18
N THR A 50 -17.08 -5.58 -5.29
CA THR A 50 -18.37 -5.81 -5.95
C THR A 50 -19.55 -5.14 -5.25
N ARG A 51 -19.39 -4.73 -3.98
CA ARG A 51 -20.40 -3.97 -3.22
C ARG A 51 -20.23 -2.45 -3.35
N GLY A 52 -19.20 -1.98 -4.05
CA GLY A 52 -18.93 -0.55 -4.23
C GLY A 52 -18.02 0.08 -3.17
N ASP A 53 -17.56 -0.71 -2.18
CA ASP A 53 -16.55 -0.25 -1.21
C ASP A 53 -15.25 0.11 -1.94
N ARG A 54 -14.65 1.26 -1.59
CA ARG A 54 -13.42 1.75 -2.20
C ARG A 54 -12.39 2.01 -1.12
N PHE A 55 -11.29 1.27 -1.14
CA PHE A 55 -10.23 1.37 -0.14
C PHE A 55 -8.89 0.98 -0.74
N GLY A 56 -7.84 1.04 0.05
CA GLY A 56 -6.51 0.74 -0.44
C GLY A 56 -5.41 1.00 0.55
N ALA A 57 -4.20 1.07 0.02
CA ALA A 57 -3.00 1.35 0.78
C ALA A 57 -2.02 2.19 -0.03
N TYR A 58 -1.30 3.05 0.67
CA TYR A 58 -0.03 3.58 0.18
C TYR A 58 1.09 2.66 0.66
N CYS A 59 1.82 2.07 -0.27
CA CYS A 59 2.92 1.16 -0.01
C CYS A 59 4.24 1.91 -0.17
N SER A 60 4.97 2.06 0.92
CA SER A 60 6.17 2.91 0.95
C SER A 60 7.39 2.29 0.26
N THR A 61 7.36 0.97 -0.01
CA THR A 61 8.52 0.23 -0.54
C THR A 61 8.16 -0.67 -1.71
N ARG A 62 9.17 -0.97 -2.54
CA ARG A 62 9.11 -1.89 -3.68
C ARG A 62 8.61 -3.28 -3.30
N TRP A 63 7.73 -3.85 -4.14
CA TRP A 63 7.24 -5.21 -3.95
C TRP A 63 8.33 -6.29 -4.09
N GLN A 64 9.44 -5.99 -4.76
CA GLN A 64 10.59 -6.89 -4.88
C GLN A 64 11.21 -7.27 -3.52
N GLU A 65 11.10 -6.42 -2.50
CA GLU A 65 11.65 -6.68 -1.16
C GLU A 65 11.01 -7.91 -0.48
N ARG A 66 9.83 -8.34 -0.92
CA ARG A 66 9.21 -9.61 -0.48
C ARG A 66 10.11 -10.84 -0.66
N ARG A 67 11.12 -10.75 -1.54
CA ARG A 67 12.08 -11.84 -1.80
C ARG A 67 13.18 -11.91 -0.74
N ARG A 68 13.35 -10.86 0.07
CA ARG A 68 14.40 -10.74 1.08
C ARG A 68 13.90 -11.04 2.49
N ALA A 69 12.66 -10.67 2.80
CA ALA A 69 12.07 -10.85 4.12
C ALA A 69 10.56 -11.14 4.02
N PRO A 70 9.98 -11.89 4.98
CA PRO A 70 8.55 -12.17 5.02
C PRO A 70 7.71 -10.91 5.24
N TYR A 71 8.26 -9.93 5.95
CA TYR A 71 7.68 -8.60 6.12
C TYR A 71 8.69 -7.53 5.71
N PHE A 72 8.21 -6.50 5.05
CA PHE A 72 9.01 -5.38 4.54
C PHE A 72 8.19 -4.09 4.56
N GLY A 73 8.80 -2.98 4.13
CA GLY A 73 8.17 -1.66 4.15
C GLY A 73 8.64 -0.78 5.31
N THR A 74 8.08 0.41 5.39
CA THR A 74 8.40 1.41 6.43
C THR A 74 7.11 1.95 7.06
N GLY A 75 7.26 2.67 8.17
CA GLY A 75 6.16 3.37 8.87
C GLY A 75 5.43 4.43 8.05
N GLU A 76 5.91 4.75 6.84
CA GLU A 76 5.16 5.60 5.89
C GLU A 76 4.04 4.84 5.17
N THR A 77 3.99 3.51 5.27
CA THR A 77 2.86 2.72 4.77
C THR A 77 1.61 3.04 5.58
N PHE A 78 0.50 3.32 4.89
CA PHE A 78 -0.78 3.59 5.53
C PHE A 78 -1.93 2.99 4.73
N LEU A 79 -3.01 2.64 5.43
CA LEU A 79 -4.25 2.20 4.82
C LEU A 79 -5.19 3.39 4.65
N PHE A 80 -6.10 3.28 3.70
CA PHE A 80 -7.16 4.28 3.54
C PHE A 80 -8.46 3.68 3.03
N THR A 81 -9.56 4.35 3.36
CA THR A 81 -10.87 4.17 2.74
C THR A 81 -11.25 5.45 1.99
N PHE A 82 -11.96 5.31 0.88
CA PHE A 82 -12.62 6.39 0.14
C PHE A 82 -14.13 6.38 0.33
N ALA A 83 -14.72 5.18 0.38
CA ALA A 83 -16.16 4.99 0.54
C ALA A 83 -16.40 3.69 1.33
N PRO A 84 -17.39 3.66 2.24
CA PRO A 84 -18.44 4.69 2.46
C PRO A 84 -17.96 5.98 3.14
N GLU A 85 -16.90 5.92 3.96
CA GLU A 85 -16.33 7.09 4.64
C GLU A 85 -14.84 7.25 4.29
N PRO A 86 -14.38 8.43 3.85
CA PRO A 86 -12.96 8.67 3.67
C PRO A 86 -12.21 8.68 4.99
N ARG A 87 -11.24 7.77 5.18
CA ARG A 87 -10.40 7.73 6.38
C ARG A 87 -8.99 7.28 6.04
N ARG A 88 -8.01 7.81 6.77
CA ARG A 88 -6.60 7.40 6.74
C ARG A 88 -6.27 6.66 8.04
N PHE A 89 -5.56 5.55 7.92
CA PHE A 89 -5.06 4.76 9.04
C PHE A 89 -3.55 4.69 8.94
N GLU A 90 -2.88 5.55 9.71
CA GLU A 90 -1.42 5.62 9.78
C GLU A 90 -0.86 4.51 10.65
N TRP A 91 0.43 4.24 10.51
CA TRP A 91 1.13 3.38 11.43
C TRP A 91 1.13 3.99 12.84
N VAL A 92 0.83 3.15 13.85
CA VAL A 92 0.73 3.55 15.26
C VAL A 92 2.01 4.17 15.81
N GLY A 93 3.17 3.88 15.21
CA GLY A 93 4.46 4.45 15.62
C GLY A 93 4.74 5.86 15.09
N VAL A 94 3.94 6.42 14.17
CA VAL A 94 4.22 7.72 13.53
C VAL A 94 4.35 8.86 14.55
N ASN A 95 3.54 8.84 15.61
CA ASN A 95 3.52 9.87 16.65
C ASN A 95 3.95 9.33 18.03
N SER A 96 4.60 8.15 18.08
CA SER A 96 5.06 7.56 19.32
C SER A 96 6.47 8.08 19.66
N ALA A 97 6.63 8.65 20.85
CA ALA A 97 7.96 8.99 21.39
C ALA A 97 8.73 7.74 21.86
N LEU A 98 8.01 6.63 22.07
CA LEU A 98 8.56 5.36 22.52
C LEU A 98 8.68 4.38 21.37
N ASP A 99 9.65 3.45 21.46
CA ASP A 99 9.73 2.35 20.51
C ASP A 99 8.49 1.46 20.61
N VAL A 100 7.92 1.10 19.47
CA VAL A 100 6.74 0.22 19.41
C VAL A 100 7.17 -1.24 19.27
N PRO A 101 6.37 -2.20 19.76
CA PRO A 101 6.67 -3.63 19.62
C PRO A 101 6.95 -4.04 18.18
N HIS A 102 7.74 -5.10 17.98
CA HIS A 102 8.05 -5.61 16.65
C HIS A 102 6.78 -6.02 15.87
N SER A 103 5.76 -6.55 16.56
CA SER A 103 4.46 -6.88 15.97
C SER A 103 3.75 -5.68 15.35
N SER A 104 4.02 -4.46 15.82
CA SER A 104 3.47 -3.22 15.25
C SER A 104 4.27 -2.71 14.05
N LYS A 105 5.36 -3.37 13.64
CA LYS A 105 6.25 -2.96 12.53
C LYS A 105 6.08 -3.84 11.28
N LEU A 106 4.94 -4.50 11.14
CA LEU A 106 4.64 -5.44 10.06
C LEU A 106 3.79 -4.74 8.97
N PHE A 107 4.47 -4.12 7.99
CA PHE A 107 3.80 -3.23 7.02
C PHE A 107 3.30 -3.96 5.78
N LEU A 108 4.18 -4.64 5.04
CA LEU A 108 3.88 -5.31 3.79
C LEU A 108 4.37 -6.75 3.84
N SER A 109 3.55 -7.68 3.36
CA SER A 109 3.93 -9.07 3.10
C SER A 109 3.26 -9.55 1.81
N ALA A 110 3.98 -10.32 1.00
CA ALA A 110 3.47 -10.77 -0.27
C ALA A 110 4.17 -12.05 -0.75
N ASN A 111 3.40 -12.96 -1.34
CA ASN A 111 3.90 -14.14 -2.05
C ASN A 111 3.04 -14.41 -3.29
N GLN A 112 3.24 -15.54 -3.96
CA GLN A 112 2.49 -15.89 -5.18
C GLN A 112 0.99 -16.16 -4.95
N HIS A 113 0.56 -16.31 -3.69
CA HIS A 113 -0.80 -16.67 -3.29
C HIS A 113 -1.53 -15.55 -2.55
N MET A 114 -0.82 -14.62 -1.91
CA MET A 114 -1.44 -13.55 -1.11
C MET A 114 -0.63 -12.25 -1.11
N ILE A 115 -1.34 -11.15 -0.86
CA ILE A 115 -0.80 -9.86 -0.47
C ILE A 115 -1.47 -9.49 0.85
N GLN A 116 -0.66 -9.05 1.82
CA GLN A 116 -1.09 -8.55 3.11
C GLN A 116 -0.44 -7.19 3.37
N ILE A 117 -1.25 -6.25 3.84
CA ILE A 117 -0.82 -4.88 4.15
C ILE A 117 -1.39 -4.52 5.52
N GLY A 118 -0.49 -4.22 6.46
CA GLY A 118 -0.81 -4.15 7.87
C GLY A 118 -0.94 -5.55 8.48
N ALA A 119 -0.13 -5.83 9.49
CA ALA A 119 -0.23 -7.00 10.35
C ALA A 119 0.10 -6.63 11.79
N GLY A 120 -0.26 -7.50 12.73
CA GLY A 120 -0.08 -7.28 14.17
C GLY A 120 -1.42 -7.12 14.88
#